data_AF-X1EN31-F1
#
_entry.id   AF-X1EN31-F1
#
_cell.length_a   1.000
_cell.length_b   1.000
_cell.length_c   1.000
_cell.angle_alpha   90.00
_cell.angle_beta   90.00
_cell.angle_gamma   90.00
#
_symmetry.space_group_name_H-M   'P 1'
#
loop_
_entity.id
_entity.type
_entity.pdbx_description
1 polymer ?
#
loop_
_entity_poly.entity_id
_entity_poly.type
_entity_poly.pdbx_seq_one_letter_code
_entity_poly.pdbx_strand_id
1 'polypeptide(L)'
;MVVTLLLVVSLALSFGAGYALGSRTLPSPSQGLGSVEQAWNIIFQDYVDKDSLDASLLSQAAIKGMVEALDDSYTSYLDAETYQLSLSNLQGKFEGIGAHVAIKDEQLMIIAPIADSPAAKGRY
;
A
#
# COMPACT_ATOMS: atom_id res chain seq x y z
N MET A 1 -26.69 -24.71 46.01
CA MET A 1 -26.30 -23.29 46.17
C MET A 1 -24.82 -23.05 45.91
N VAL A 2 -23.88 -23.72 46.60
CA VAL A 2 -22.42 -23.47 46.43
C VAL A 2 -21.90 -23.74 45.01
N VAL A 3 -22.32 -24.84 44.37
CA VAL A 3 -21.89 -25.21 43.01
C VAL A 3 -22.33 -24.18 41.97
N THR A 4 -23.55 -23.66 42.09
CA THR A 4 -24.10 -22.63 41.19
C THR A 4 -23.30 -21.33 41.29
N LEU A 5 -22.85 -20.98 42.49
CA LEU A 5 -22.07 -19.77 42.76
C LEU A 5 -20.66 -19.87 42.16
N LEU A 6 -20.04 -21.05 42.23
CA LEU A 6 -18.73 -21.32 41.60
C LEU A 6 -18.79 -21.23 40.07
N LEU A 7 -19.86 -21.73 39.44
CA LEU A 7 -20.03 -21.66 38.00
C LEU A 7 -20.15 -20.22 37.49
N VAL A 8 -20.93 -19.37 38.18
CA VAL A 8 -21.08 -17.96 37.81
C VAL A 8 -19.77 -17.19 37.94
N VAL A 9 -18.98 -17.48 38.98
CA VAL A 9 -17.65 -16.88 39.16
C VAL A 9 -16.69 -17.33 38.07
N SER A 10 -16.67 -18.61 37.69
CA SER A 10 -15.82 -19.08 36.59
C SER A 10 -16.19 -18.42 35.26
N LEU A 11 -17.49 -18.23 34.98
CA LEU A 11 -17.95 -17.59 33.74
C LEU A 11 -17.57 -16.11 33.71
N ALA A 12 -17.74 -15.40 34.84
CA ALA A 12 -17.37 -14.00 34.95
C ALA A 12 -15.84 -13.79 34.81
N LEU A 13 -15.04 -14.70 35.38
CA LEU A 13 -13.58 -14.67 35.26
C LEU A 13 -13.12 -14.98 33.83
N SER A 14 -13.69 -16.00 33.18
CA SER A 14 -13.38 -16.33 31.79
C SER A 14 -13.79 -15.21 30.83
N PHE A 15 -14.94 -14.58 31.06
CA PHE A 15 -15.38 -13.44 30.26
C PHE A 15 -14.50 -12.19 30.49
N GLY A 16 -14.16 -11.88 31.74
CA GLY A 16 -13.28 -10.76 32.08
C GLY A 16 -11.86 -10.95 31.56
N ALA A 17 -11.30 -12.16 31.68
CA ALA A 17 -10.01 -12.52 31.11
C ALA A 17 -10.04 -12.48 29.58
N GLY A 18 -11.10 -12.97 28.96
CA GLY A 18 -11.29 -12.90 27.50
C GLY A 18 -11.40 -11.47 26.97
N TYR A 19 -12.08 -10.58 27.70
CA TYR A 19 -12.16 -9.16 27.35
C TYR A 19 -10.81 -8.45 27.49
N ALA A 20 -10.08 -8.68 28.58
CA ALA A 20 -8.78 -8.06 28.83
C ALA A 20 -7.67 -8.59 27.90
N LEU A 21 -7.66 -9.90 27.59
CA LEU A 21 -6.72 -10.51 26.65
C LEU A 21 -7.10 -10.25 25.18
N GLY A 22 -8.38 -10.00 24.90
CA GLY A 22 -8.92 -9.78 23.56
C GLY A 22 -8.79 -8.34 23.06
N SER A 23 -8.63 -7.35 23.95
CA SER A 23 -8.38 -5.96 23.57
C SER A 23 -6.94 -5.78 23.07
N ARG A 24 -6.70 -6.13 21.80
CA ARG A 24 -5.52 -5.66 21.07
C ARG A 24 -5.61 -4.14 21.00
N THR A 25 -4.77 -3.44 21.76
CA THR A 25 -4.58 -2.01 21.60
C THR A 25 -3.94 -1.77 20.24
N LEU A 26 -4.76 -1.48 19.24
CA LEU A 26 -4.25 -0.97 17.97
C LEU A 26 -3.49 0.33 18.28
N PRO A 27 -2.27 0.51 17.77
CA PRO A 27 -1.59 1.79 17.90
C PRO A 27 -2.50 2.89 17.37
N SER A 28 -2.67 3.96 18.14
CA SER A 28 -3.48 5.11 17.72
C SER A 28 -2.88 5.69 16.44
N PRO A 29 -3.61 5.72 15.31
CA PRO A 29 -3.08 6.20 14.04
C PRO A 29 -2.49 7.62 14.11
N SER A 30 -3.02 8.45 15.02
CA SER A 30 -2.59 9.83 15.23
C SER A 30 -1.15 9.99 15.74
N GLN A 31 -0.60 9.02 16.48
CA GLN A 31 0.78 9.15 16.99
C GLN A 31 1.84 8.87 15.91
N GLY A 32 1.53 8.03 14.92
CA GLY A 32 2.49 7.66 13.87
C GLY A 32 2.69 8.74 12.80
N LEU A 33 1.66 9.53 12.49
CA LEU A 33 1.73 10.54 11.42
C LEU A 33 2.53 11.79 11.81
N GLY A 34 2.69 12.06 13.11
CA GLY A 34 3.41 13.25 13.58
C GLY A 34 4.87 13.31 13.13
N SER A 35 5.55 12.17 12.99
CA SER A 35 6.92 12.12 12.48
C SER A 35 7.01 12.47 10.99
N VAL A 36 6.01 12.07 10.20
CA VAL A 36 5.93 12.43 8.78
C VAL A 36 5.71 13.94 8.63
N GLU A 37 4.81 14.51 9.44
CA GLU A 37 4.56 15.96 9.47
C GLU A 37 5.81 16.74 9.90
N GLN A 38 6.53 16.27 10.91
CA GLN A 38 7.77 16.92 11.36
C GLN A 38 8.84 16.90 10.26
N ALA A 39 9.05 15.76 9.60
CA ALA A 39 9.99 15.64 8.49
C ALA A 39 9.59 16.57 7.33
N TRP A 40 8.31 16.60 7.00
CA TRP A 40 7.75 17.51 5.99
C TRP A 40 8.10 18.97 6.31
N ASN A 41 7.84 19.42 7.53
CA ASN A 41 8.11 20.79 7.95
C ASN A 41 9.60 21.14 7.85
N ILE A 42 10.49 20.23 8.29
CA ILE A 42 11.94 20.43 8.20
C ILE A 42 12.37 20.56 6.73
N ILE A 43 11.86 19.72 5.83
CA ILE A 43 12.19 19.80 4.40
C ILE A 43 11.78 21.16 3.83
N PHE A 44 10.54 21.60 4.05
CA PHE A 44 10.07 22.87 3.50
C PHE A 44 10.72 24.11 4.14
N GLN A 45 11.20 24.02 5.39
CA GLN A 45 11.87 25.13 6.08
C GLN A 45 13.38 25.19 5.80
N ASP A 46 14.05 24.05 5.78
CA ASP A 46 15.52 24.01 5.86
C ASP A 46 16.19 23.52 4.57
N TYR A 47 15.44 22.98 3.61
CA TYR A 47 16.02 22.55 2.34
C TYR A 47 16.63 23.75 1.58
N VAL A 48 17.80 23.50 0.98
CA VAL A 48 18.66 24.55 0.39
C VAL A 48 18.00 25.17 -0.84
N ASP A 49 17.37 24.33 -1.68
CA ASP A 49 16.73 24.75 -2.93
C ASP A 49 15.21 24.62 -2.82
N LYS A 50 14.58 25.54 -2.09
CA LYS A 50 13.13 25.50 -1.84
C LYS A 50 12.29 25.62 -3.10
N ASP A 51 12.80 26.31 -4.12
CA ASP A 51 12.09 26.53 -5.38
C ASP A 51 11.95 25.24 -6.20
N SER A 52 12.83 24.26 -5.95
CA SER A 52 12.75 22.91 -6.54
C SER A 52 11.77 21.96 -5.83
N LEU A 53 11.20 22.36 -4.68
CA LEU A 53 10.32 21.48 -3.92
C LEU A 53 8.94 21.35 -4.57
N ASP A 54 8.58 20.13 -4.94
CA ASP A 54 7.24 19.77 -5.37
C ASP A 54 6.49 19.05 -4.23
N ALA A 55 5.54 19.76 -3.63
CA ALA A 55 4.69 19.21 -2.57
C ALA A 55 3.84 18.02 -3.04
N SER A 56 3.37 18.02 -4.28
CA SER A 56 2.60 16.91 -4.83
C SER A 56 3.47 15.66 -4.94
N LEU A 57 4.70 15.81 -5.46
CA LEU A 57 5.65 14.70 -5.60
C LEU A 57 6.03 14.12 -4.23
N LEU A 58 6.35 14.97 -3.25
CA LEU A 58 6.73 14.55 -1.90
C LEU A 58 5.58 13.84 -1.17
N SER A 59 4.35 14.33 -1.33
CA SER A 59 3.15 13.70 -0.76
C SER A 59 2.93 12.31 -1.34
N GLN A 60 3.01 12.18 -2.67
CA GLN A 60 2.89 10.89 -3.35
C GLN A 60 3.98 9.90 -2.92
N ALA A 61 5.22 10.36 -2.78
CA ALA A 61 6.34 9.54 -2.31
C ALA A 61 6.11 9.05 -0.86
N ALA A 62 5.61 9.91 0.03
CA ALA A 62 5.29 9.53 1.41
C ALA A 62 4.19 8.46 1.45
N ILE A 63 3.12 8.61 0.66
CA ILE A 63 2.05 7.62 0.56
C ILE A 63 2.58 6.30 0.00
N LYS A 64 3.38 6.35 -1.07
CA LYS A 64 3.98 5.16 -1.68
C LYS A 64 4.86 4.40 -0.68
N GLY A 65 5.73 5.08 0.06
CA GLY A 65 6.56 4.46 1.10
C GLY A 65 5.74 3.82 2.23
N MET A 66 4.63 4.45 2.64
CA MET A 66 3.72 3.85 3.63
C MET A 66 3.08 2.56 3.12
N VAL A 67 2.73 2.50 1.84
CA VAL A 67 2.15 1.30 1.22
C VAL A 67 3.20 0.21 1.03
N GLU A 68 4.40 0.55 0.57
CA GLU A 68 5.52 -0.40 0.43
C GLU A 68 5.91 -1.04 1.78
N ALA A 69 5.82 -0.28 2.88
CA ALA A 69 6.09 -0.78 4.22
C ALA A 69 5.10 -1.86 4.71
N LEU A 70 3.97 -2.08 4.01
CA LEU A 70 3.05 -3.17 4.31
C LEU A 70 3.60 -4.54 3.90
N ASP A 71 4.63 -4.58 3.03
CA ASP A 71 5.21 -5.80 2.46
C ASP A 71 4.14 -6.74 1.85
N ASP A 72 3.09 -6.14 1.27
CA ASP A 72 1.97 -6.85 0.65
C ASP A 72 2.00 -6.66 -0.86
N SER A 73 2.23 -7.76 -1.58
CA SER A 73 2.29 -7.77 -3.06
C SER A 73 0.96 -7.41 -3.73
N TYR A 74 -0.16 -7.41 -3.00
CA TYR A 74 -1.47 -7.08 -3.53
C TYR A 74 -1.92 -5.64 -3.24
N THR A 75 -1.16 -4.89 -2.44
CA THR A 75 -1.50 -3.51 -2.10
C THR A 75 -0.52 -2.57 -2.79
N SER A 76 -1.06 -1.63 -3.57
CA SER A 76 -0.26 -0.63 -4.29
C SER A 76 -0.95 0.73 -4.31
N TYR A 77 -0.17 1.80 -4.17
CA TYR A 77 -0.65 3.16 -4.43
C TYR A 77 -0.61 3.47 -5.93
N LEU A 78 -1.69 4.05 -6.46
CA LEU A 78 -1.76 4.56 -7.84
C LEU A 78 -1.91 6.08 -7.80
N ASP A 79 -0.99 6.77 -8.46
CA ASP A 79 -1.16 8.19 -8.76
C ASP A 79 -2.27 8.41 -9.80
N ALA A 80 -2.63 9.67 -10.03
CA ALA A 80 -3.73 10.02 -10.91
C ALA A 80 -3.52 9.57 -12.36
N GLU A 81 -2.30 9.66 -12.90
CA GLU A 81 -1.99 9.29 -14.27
C GLU A 81 -2.07 7.77 -14.44
N THR A 82 -1.40 7.03 -13.56
CA THR A 82 -1.40 5.57 -13.53
C THR A 82 -2.82 5.03 -13.34
N TYR A 83 -3.63 5.68 -12.50
CA TYR A 83 -5.03 5.32 -12.31
C TYR A 83 -5.85 5.49 -13.61
N GLN A 84 -5.67 6.59 -14.35
CA GLN A 84 -6.37 6.80 -15.63
C GLN A 84 -5.95 5.79 -16.70
N LEU A 85 -4.66 5.43 -16.75
CA LEU A 85 -4.18 4.38 -17.64
C LEU A 85 -4.82 3.03 -17.29
N SER A 86 -4.90 2.70 -15.99
CA SER A 86 -5.56 1.49 -15.50
C SER A 86 -7.04 1.46 -15.92
N LEU A 87 -7.78 2.56 -15.76
CA LEU A 87 -9.16 2.67 -16.23
C LEU A 87 -9.28 2.50 -17.74
N SER A 88 -8.35 3.05 -18.52
CA SER A 88 -8.34 2.92 -19.98
C SER A 88 -8.15 1.45 -20.40
N ASN A 89 -7.21 0.75 -19.76
CA ASN A 89 -6.99 -0.68 -19.98
C ASN A 89 -8.24 -1.52 -19.64
N LEU A 90 -8.92 -1.20 -18.52
CA LEU A 90 -10.18 -1.86 -18.13
C LEU A 90 -11.32 -1.59 -19.12
N GLN A 91 -11.31 -0.45 -19.80
CA GLN A 91 -12.24 -0.12 -20.88
C GLN A 91 -11.85 -0.76 -22.23
N GLY A 92 -10.81 -1.59 -22.26
CA GLY A 92 -10.32 -2.24 -23.48
C GLY A 92 -9.51 -1.31 -24.40
N LYS A 93 -9.12 -0.13 -23.92
CA LYS A 93 -8.21 0.78 -24.63
C LYS A 93 -6.79 0.47 -24.19
N PHE A 94 -6.08 -0.33 -24.98
CA PHE A 94 -4.69 -0.66 -24.72
C PHE A 94 -3.78 0.29 -25.50
N GLU A 95 -2.87 0.94 -24.79
CA GLU A 95 -1.77 1.71 -25.37
C GLU A 95 -0.45 0.96 -25.11
N GLY A 96 0.35 0.73 -26.17
CA GLY A 96 1.63 0.02 -26.08
C GLY A 96 1.86 -1.04 -27.17
N ILE A 97 2.93 -1.82 -27.03
CA ILE A 97 3.29 -2.87 -28.01
C ILE A 97 2.50 -4.18 -27.83
N GLY A 98 1.80 -4.33 -26.69
CA GLY A 98 1.02 -5.51 -26.34
C GLY A 98 1.89 -6.75 -26.06
N ALA A 99 2.70 -6.69 -25.00
CA ALA A 99 3.52 -7.81 -24.53
C ALA A 99 3.46 -7.93 -23.00
N HIS A 100 3.45 -9.15 -22.49
CA HIS A 100 3.66 -9.46 -21.09
C HIS A 100 5.14 -9.36 -20.77
N VAL A 101 5.48 -8.55 -19.77
CA VAL A 101 6.85 -8.35 -19.29
C VAL A 101 6.95 -8.80 -17.84
N ALA A 102 8.11 -9.30 -17.44
CA ALA A 102 8.45 -9.53 -16.04
C ALA A 102 9.87 -9.05 -15.77
N ILE A 103 10.14 -8.75 -14.51
CA ILE A 103 11.49 -8.52 -14.03
C ILE A 103 12.05 -9.85 -13.56
N LYS A 104 13.18 -10.26 -14.13
CA LYS A 104 13.95 -11.44 -13.72
C LYS A 104 15.42 -11.03 -13.62
N ASP A 105 16.07 -11.36 -12.52
CA ASP A 105 17.49 -11.02 -12.27
C ASP A 105 17.76 -9.52 -12.46
N GLU A 106 16.86 -8.66 -11.95
CA GLU A 106 16.87 -7.19 -12.11
C GLU A 106 16.79 -6.68 -13.56
N GLN A 107 16.51 -7.56 -14.53
CA GLN A 107 16.36 -7.22 -15.94
C GLN A 107 14.90 -7.34 -16.39
N LEU A 108 14.43 -6.33 -17.13
CA LEU A 108 13.13 -6.37 -17.79
C LEU A 108 13.18 -7.38 -18.95
N MET A 109 12.35 -8.42 -18.88
CA MET A 109 12.26 -9.48 -19.89
C MET A 109 10.85 -9.58 -20.46
N ILE A 110 10.74 -9.72 -21.78
CA ILE A 110 9.48 -10.05 -22.45
C ILE A 110 9.20 -11.54 -22.26
N ILE A 111 8.08 -11.86 -21.60
CA ILE A 111 7.64 -13.24 -21.37
C ILE A 111 6.88 -13.75 -22.60
N ALA A 112 5.91 -12.98 -23.09
CA ALA A 112 5.09 -13.37 -24.23
C ALA A 112 4.39 -12.17 -24.88
N PRO A 113 4.34 -12.06 -26.22
CA PRO A 113 3.47 -11.10 -26.90
C PRO A 113 2.00 -11.49 -26.71
N ILE A 114 1.12 -10.49 -26.61
CA ILE A 114 -0.34 -10.67 -26.66
C ILE A 114 -0.73 -11.01 -28.10
N ALA A 115 -1.67 -11.94 -28.29
CA ALA A 115 -2.17 -12.29 -29.62
C ALA A 115 -2.66 -11.05 -30.38
N ASP A 116 -2.39 -11.00 -31.69
CA ASP A 116 -2.75 -9.90 -32.60
C ASP A 116 -2.14 -8.51 -32.29
N SER A 117 -1.24 -8.41 -31.30
CA SER A 117 -0.57 -7.16 -30.95
C SER A 117 0.58 -6.79 -31.91
N PRO A 118 1.03 -5.52 -31.91
CA PRO A 118 2.25 -5.13 -32.61
C PRO A 118 3.48 -5.98 -32.24
N ALA A 119 3.66 -6.34 -30.96
CA ALA A 119 4.75 -7.18 -30.50
C ALA A 119 4.67 -8.62 -31.04
N ALA A 120 3.47 -9.15 -31.31
CA ALA A 120 3.31 -10.46 -31.96
C ALA A 120 3.80 -10.44 -33.41
N LYS A 121 3.63 -9.32 -34.11
CA LYS A 121 3.98 -9.15 -35.54
C LYS A 121 5.48 -8.95 -35.78
N GLY A 122 6.22 -8.44 -34.79
CA GLY A 122 7.66 -8.18 -34.87
C GLY A 122 8.57 -9.40 -34.74
N ARG A 123 8.05 -10.63 -34.75
CA ARG A 123 8.83 -11.88 -34.60
C ARG A 123 9.54 -12.35 -35.88
N TYR A 124 10.09 -11.44 -36.68
CA TYR A 124 10.87 -11.76 -37.90
C TYR A 124 12.29 -11.20 -37.82
#